data_AF-A0A7J9YTY6-F1
#
_entry.id   AF-A0A7J9YTY6-F1
#
_cell.length_a   1.000
_cell.length_b   1.000
_cell.length_c   1.000
_cell.angle_alpha   90.00
_cell.angle_beta   90.00
_cell.angle_gamma   90.00
#
_symmetry.space_group_name_H-M   'P 1'
#
loop_
_entity.id
_entity.type
_entity.pdbx_description
1 polymer ?
#
loop_
_entity_poly.entity_id
_entity_poly.type
_entity_poly.pdbx_seq_one_letter_code
_entity_poly.pdbx_strand_id
1 'polypeptide(L)'
;MWVIRLTDKQLEVMRAMLRSEEHLGPALRAALEALELARWDELPDAQLPWESVTEEARRQGVSEAEVVWDRCGRHPEPAAARRSGTAIARRAA
;
A
#
# COMPACT_ATOMS: atom_id res chain seq x y z
N MET A 1 13.65 4.59 -3.86
CA MET A 1 12.66 3.86 -3.03
C MET A 1 13.09 2.41 -3.02
N TRP A 2 13.34 1.80 -1.86
CA TRP A 2 13.71 0.39 -1.79
C TRP A 2 12.46 -0.41 -1.39
N VAL A 3 12.11 -1.41 -2.18
CA VAL A 3 10.99 -2.30 -1.89
C VAL A 3 11.56 -3.63 -1.45
N ILE A 4 11.20 -4.06 -0.25
CA ILE A 4 11.56 -5.37 0.29
C ILE A 4 10.30 -6.22 0.41
N ARG A 5 10.33 -7.42 -0.19
CA ARG A 5 9.24 -8.39 -0.08
C ARG A 5 9.49 -9.28 1.13
N LEU A 6 8.64 -9.15 2.13
CA LEU A 6 8.66 -10.00 3.32
C LEU A 6 7.60 -11.09 3.18
N THR A 7 7.88 -12.29 3.69
CA THR A 7 6.85 -13.31 3.90
C THR A 7 5.96 -12.91 5.08
N ASP A 8 4.76 -13.49 5.19
CA ASP A 8 3.83 -13.22 6.30
C ASP A 8 4.51 -13.39 7.66
N LYS A 9 5.28 -14.48 7.80
CA LYS A 9 6.03 -14.77 9.03
C LYS A 9 7.11 -13.72 9.32
N GLN A 10 7.81 -13.24 8.29
CA GLN A 10 8.81 -12.18 8.46
C GLN A 10 8.15 -10.85 8.86
N LEU A 11 7.00 -10.55 8.27
CA LEU A 11 6.21 -9.36 8.59
C LEU A 11 5.66 -9.41 10.02
N GLU A 12 5.13 -10.55 10.46
CA GLU A 12 4.66 -10.77 11.82
C GLU A 12 5.79 -10.61 12.85
N VAL A 13 6.94 -11.24 12.61
CA VAL A 13 8.11 -11.12 13.48
C VAL A 13 8.57 -9.67 13.57
N MET A 14 8.65 -8.97 12.44
CA MET A 14 9.05 -7.56 12.42
C MET A 14 8.08 -6.66 13.20
N ARG A 15 6.76 -6.86 13.05
CA ARG A 15 5.74 -6.15 13.85
C ARG A 15 5.91 -6.44 15.34
N ALA A 16 6.16 -7.70 15.72
CA ALA A 16 6.37 -8.10 17.10
C ALA A 16 7.64 -7.46 17.69
N MET A 17 8.74 -7.44 16.94
CA MET A 17 9.99 -6.79 17.34
C MET A 17 9.80 -5.29 17.57
N LEU A 18 9.14 -4.60 16.62
CA LEU A 18 8.84 -3.17 16.78
C LEU A 18 8.01 -2.94 18.04
N ARG A 19 6.94 -3.72 18.26
CA ARG A 19 6.08 -3.58 19.45
C ARG A 19 6.78 -3.89 20.78
N SER A 20 7.84 -4.70 20.77
CA SER A 20 8.62 -5.01 21.98
C SER A 20 9.57 -3.89 22.39
N GLU A 21 9.82 -2.91 21.53
CA GLU A 21 10.72 -1.81 21.80
C GLU A 21 10.06 -0.79 22.75
N GLU A 22 10.69 -0.56 23.91
CA GLU A 22 10.17 0.33 24.96
C GLU A 22 10.18 1.81 24.49
N HIS A 23 11.13 2.18 23.64
CA HIS A 23 11.31 3.54 23.12
C HIS A 23 11.32 3.56 21.58
N LEU A 24 10.13 3.41 21.00
CA LEU A 24 9.89 3.54 19.58
C LEU A 24 9.99 5.02 19.14
N GLY A 25 11.10 5.37 18.48
CA GLY A 25 11.25 6.67 17.83
C GLY A 25 10.16 6.94 16.77
N PRO A 26 9.91 8.22 16.42
CA PRO A 26 8.79 8.61 15.55
C PRO A 26 8.82 7.95 14.17
N ALA A 27 10.01 7.71 13.61
CA ALA A 27 10.16 7.03 12.32
C ALA A 27 9.70 5.56 12.37
N LEU A 28 10.06 4.84 13.44
CA LEU A 28 9.70 3.44 13.61
C LEU A 28 8.22 3.28 13.99
N ARG A 29 7.64 4.25 14.71
CA ARG A 29 6.19 4.30 14.96
C ARG A 29 5.41 4.49 13.65
N ALA A 30 5.82 5.44 12.82
CA ALA A 30 5.20 5.65 11.50
C ALA A 30 5.36 4.41 10.60
N ALA A 31 6.49 3.71 10.66
CA ALA A 31 6.68 2.45 9.95
C ALA A 31 5.73 1.36 10.46
N LEU A 32 5.55 1.21 11.77
CA LEU A 32 4.60 0.26 12.35
C LEU A 32 3.16 0.55 11.91
N GLU A 33 2.74 1.81 11.96
CA GLU A 33 1.41 2.23 11.50
C GLU A 33 1.22 1.93 10.01
N ALA A 34 2.23 2.20 9.17
CA ALA A 34 2.18 1.87 7.74
C ALA A 34 2.04 0.36 7.52
N LEU A 35 2.76 -0.47 8.28
CA LEU A 35 2.67 -1.94 8.21
C LEU A 35 1.30 -2.45 8.68
N GLU A 36 0.65 -1.81 9.64
CA GLU A 36 -0.69 -2.19 10.11
C GLU A 36 -1.80 -1.77 9.12
N LEU A 37 -1.61 -0.64 8.44
CA LEU A 37 -2.55 -0.12 7.44
C LEU A 37 -2.37 -0.77 6.06
N ALA A 38 -1.23 -1.39 5.81
CA ALA A 38 -0.90 -2.13 4.60
C ALA A 38 -1.77 -3.39 4.47
N ARG A 39 -2.96 -3.25 3.89
CA ARG A 39 -3.84 -4.37 3.47
C ARG A 39 -3.51 -4.83 2.04
N TRP A 40 -2.24 -5.11 1.78
CA TRP A 40 -1.79 -5.48 0.43
C TRP A 40 -2.36 -6.83 0.00
N ASP A 41 -2.63 -7.73 0.94
CA ASP A 41 -3.22 -9.05 0.69
C ASP A 41 -4.69 -9.00 0.26
N GLU A 42 -5.37 -7.89 0.52
CA GLU A 42 -6.77 -7.68 0.12
C GLU A 42 -6.91 -6.85 -1.15
N LEU A 43 -5.79 -6.39 -1.71
CA LEU A 43 -5.84 -5.71 -3.00
C LEU A 43 -6.09 -6.77 -4.08
N PRO A 44 -7.07 -6.55 -4.98
CA PRO A 44 -7.27 -7.45 -6.09
C PRO A 44 -5.99 -7.48 -6.95
N ASP A 45 -5.73 -8.63 -7.59
CA ASP A 45 -4.71 -8.71 -8.63
C ASP A 45 -4.92 -7.55 -9.62
N ALA A 46 -3.85 -6.83 -9.92
CA ALA A 46 -3.92 -5.65 -10.78
C ALA A 46 -4.38 -6.06 -12.18
N GLN A 47 -5.66 -5.83 -12.48
CA GLN A 47 -6.26 -6.00 -13.80
C GLN A 47 -5.93 -4.80 -14.69
N LEU A 48 -4.64 -4.54 -14.87
CA LEU A 48 -4.20 -3.53 -15.82
C LEU A 48 -4.27 -4.10 -17.24
N PRO A 49 -4.49 -3.25 -18.26
CA PRO A 49 -4.39 -3.66 -19.65
C PRO A 49 -2.92 -3.87 -20.01
N TRP A 50 -2.33 -4.95 -19.51
CA TRP A 50 -0.88 -5.22 -19.53
C TRP A 50 -0.31 -5.17 -20.94
N GLU A 51 -1.03 -5.67 -21.94
CA GLU A 51 -0.61 -5.57 -23.35
C GLU A 51 -0.34 -4.11 -23.76
N SER A 52 -1.26 -3.19 -23.45
CA SER A 52 -1.10 -1.77 -23.75
C SER A 52 0.00 -1.09 -22.93
N VAL A 53 0.29 -1.62 -21.73
CA VAL A 53 1.37 -1.11 -20.85
C VAL A 53 2.73 -1.55 -21.40
N THR A 54 2.85 -2.82 -21.79
CA THR A 54 4.05 -3.39 -22.40
C THR A 54 4.39 -2.72 -23.73
N GLU A 55 3.40 -2.46 -24.59
CA GLU A 55 3.61 -1.73 -25.85
C GLU A 55 4.09 -0.30 -25.64
N GLU A 56 3.48 0.42 -24.69
CA GLU A 56 3.89 1.78 -24.31
C GLU A 56 5.31 1.79 -23.77
N ALA A 57 5.63 0.88 -22.84
CA ALA A 57 6.94 0.75 -22.22
C ALA A 57 8.03 0.52 -23.28
N ARG A 58 7.77 -0.39 -24.24
CA ARG A 58 8.67 -0.63 -25.37
C ARG A 58 8.84 0.59 -26.27
N ARG A 59 7.74 1.29 -26.59
CA ARG A 59 7.77 2.48 -27.46
C ARG A 59 8.56 3.63 -26.83
N GLN A 60 8.42 3.81 -25.52
CA GLN A 60 9.10 4.87 -24.77
C GLN A 60 10.51 4.48 -24.30
N GLY A 61 10.85 3.19 -24.30
CA GLY A 61 12.13 2.70 -23.78
C GLY A 61 12.24 2.78 -22.25
N VAL A 62 11.11 2.68 -21.55
CA VAL A 62 11.01 2.73 -20.08
C VAL A 62 10.47 1.41 -19.53
N SER A 63 10.49 1.24 -18.21
CA SER A 63 9.88 0.09 -17.55
C SER A 63 8.35 0.19 -17.52
N GLU A 64 7.67 -0.96 -17.45
CA GLU A 64 6.22 -1.03 -17.28
C GLU A 64 5.76 -0.32 -16.00
N ALA A 65 6.58 -0.35 -14.95
CA ALA A 65 6.31 0.35 -13.70
C ALA A 65 6.23 1.88 -13.89
N GLU A 66 7.09 2.46 -14.73
CA GLU A 66 7.07 3.89 -15.05
C GLU A 66 5.82 4.26 -15.86
N VAL A 67 5.39 3.40 -16.79
CA VAL A 67 4.14 3.60 -17.53
C VAL A 67 2.93 3.55 -16.60
N VAL A 68 2.87 2.58 -15.68
CA VAL A 68 1.78 2.46 -14.71
C VAL A 68 1.76 3.69 -13.78
N TRP A 69 2.92 4.10 -13.28
CA TRP A 69 3.06 5.28 -12.43
C TRP A 69 2.54 6.54 -13.14
N ASP A 70 2.92 6.72 -14.40
CA ASP A 70 2.49 7.86 -15.20
C ASP A 70 0.98 7.85 -15.47
N ARG A 71 0.38 6.69 -15.77
CA ARG A 71 -1.07 6.56 -15.95
C ARG A 71 -1.84 6.84 -14.66
N CYS A 72 -1.37 6.32 -13.52
CA CYS A 72 -2.01 6.53 -12.22
C CYS A 72 -1.88 7.98 -11.71
N GLY A 73 -0.82 8.70 -12.10
CA GLY A 73 -0.61 10.10 -11.73
C GLY A 73 -1.49 11.09 -12.49
N ARG A 74 -2.15 10.66 -13.57
CA ARG A 74 -2.98 11.51 -14.45
C ARG A 74 -4.48 11.22 -14.28
N HIS A 75 -5.03 11.35 -13.07
CA HIS A 75 -6.49 11.36 -12.91
C HIS A 75 -6.99 12.80 -12.66
N PRO A 76 -7.96 13.29 -13.46
CA PRO A 76 -8.63 14.57 -13.21
C PRO A 76 -9.60 14.50 -12.03
N GLU A 77 -10.03 13.29 -11.65
CA GLU A 77 -10.89 13.07 -10.48
C GLU A 77 -10.06 12.92 -9.20
N PRO A 78 -10.48 13.56 -8.10
CA PRO A 78 -9.83 13.37 -6.81
C PRO A 78 -9.98 11.91 -6.34
N ALA A 79 -8.94 11.39 -5.68
CA ALA A 79 -8.97 10.05 -5.11
C ALA A 79 -10.24 9.85 -4.26
N ALA A 80 -11.01 8.80 -4.58
CA ALA A 80 -12.30 8.54 -3.97
C ALA A 80 -12.19 8.55 -2.44
N ALA A 81 -13.04 9.35 -1.79
CA ALA A 81 -13.04 9.50 -0.34
C ALA A 81 -13.25 8.15 0.35
N ARG A 82 -12.36 7.86 1.30
CA ARG A 82 -12.37 6.66 2.14
C ARG A 82 -13.76 6.49 2.77
N ARG A 83 -14.46 5.38 2.48
CA ARG A 83 -15.72 5.03 3.14
C ARG A 83 -15.47 4.98 4.65
N SER A 84 -15.97 5.98 5.37
CA SER A 84 -15.94 6.03 6.83
C SER A 84 -16.73 4.84 7.37
N GLY A 85 -16.05 3.95 8.10
CA GLY A 85 -16.67 2.80 8.72
C GLY A 85 -17.83 3.20 9.63
N THR A 86 -18.92 2.43 9.55
CA THR A 86 -20.14 2.58 10.34
C THR A 86 -19.83 2.66 11.84
N ALA A 87 -20.15 3.78 12.47
CA ALA A 87 -20.08 3.94 13.92
C ALA A 87 -21.04 2.95 14.59
N ILE A 88 -20.51 1.98 15.32
CA ILE A 88 -21.31 1.09 16.18
C ILE A 88 -21.81 1.94 17.35
N ALA A 89 -23.12 2.22 17.36
CA ALA A 89 -23.80 2.94 18.42
C ALA A 89 -23.73 2.15 19.74
N ARG A 90 -23.05 2.72 20.76
CA ARG A 90 -23.17 2.26 22.15
C ARG A 90 -24.55 2.68 22.68
N ARG A 91 -25.41 1.71 22.96
CA ARG A 91 -26.64 1.89 23.73
C ARG A 91 -26.28 1.76 25.22
N ALA A 92 -26.44 2.84 25.97
CA ALA A 92 -26.37 2.81 27.43
C ALA A 92 -27.64 2.17 27.99
N ALA A 93 -27.49 1.32 29.01
CA ALA A 93 -28.50 0.89 29.95
C ALA A 93 -27.93 1.08 31.35
#